data_AF-A0A2I0IRD5-F1
#
_entry.id   AF-A0A2I0IRD5-F1
#
_cell.length_a   1.000
_cell.length_b   1.000
_cell.length_c   1.000
_cell.angle_alpha   90.00
_cell.angle_beta   90.00
_cell.angle_gamma   90.00
#
_symmetry.space_group_name_H-M   'P 1'
#
loop_
_entity.id
_entity.type
_entity.pdbx_description
1 polymer ?
#
loop_
_entity_poly.entity_id
_entity_poly.type
_entity_poly.pdbx_seq_one_letter_code
_entity_poly.pdbx_strand_id
1 'polypeptide(L)'
;MPSIKAPGMKKATTLTVAVKCRPLTERERGRDIVRVHDGKEVLVLDPDLSKDYLDRIQNRTKEKRYRFDHAFGPESSNLDVYNKCISSTISGVVQGLNATIFAYGSTGSGKTYTMVGTRDDPGLMVLSLHTIFELINKDSSSDEFEVNCSYLEVYNEVIYDLLEKSSAHLELREDPTQGIVVAGLRSIKVRSADKILELLNLGNSRRKTESTEANATSSRSHAVLEITVKRRQKRKYPNQVMQGKLALVDLAGSERASETNSGGQKLRDGANINRSLLALANCINALGKQQKKGLAYVPYRNSKLTRILKDGLSGNSQTVMVAAVSPADCQYHHTVNTLKYANRAKEIKTHIQKNIGTVDTHVSDYQRMIESLQVSF
;
A
#
# COMPACT_ATOMS: atom_id res chain seq x y z
N MET A 1 -20.73 18.99 2.17
CA MET A 1 -20.12 18.21 1.06
C MET A 1 -21.14 17.17 0.62
N PRO A 2 -21.28 16.88 -0.69
CA PRO A 2 -22.21 15.86 -1.15
C PRO A 2 -21.94 14.52 -0.46
N SER A 3 -22.99 13.87 0.03
CA SER A 3 -22.91 12.60 0.74
C SER A 3 -22.70 11.48 -0.30
N ILE A 4 -21.47 10.99 -0.41
CA ILE A 4 -21.17 9.81 -1.21
C ILE A 4 -21.55 8.58 -0.38
N LYS A 5 -22.79 8.10 -0.53
CA LYS A 5 -23.26 6.87 0.10
C LYS A 5 -23.38 5.76 -0.94
N ALA A 6 -22.56 4.73 -0.78
CA ALA A 6 -22.54 3.57 -1.67
C ALA A 6 -23.89 2.81 -1.66
N PRO A 7 -24.63 2.76 -2.78
CA PRO A 7 -25.81 1.92 -2.94
C PRO A 7 -25.40 0.67 -3.75
N GLY A 8 -24.68 -0.27 -3.13
CA GLY A 8 -24.12 -1.42 -3.86
C GLY A 8 -24.03 -2.72 -3.08
N MET A 9 -24.26 -3.84 -3.77
CA MET A 9 -23.97 -5.19 -3.28
C MET A 9 -22.50 -5.30 -2.88
N LYS A 10 -22.25 -5.77 -1.65
CA LYS A 10 -20.90 -5.99 -1.13
C LYS A 10 -20.30 -7.24 -1.78
N LYS A 11 -19.27 -7.09 -2.62
CA LYS A 11 -18.53 -8.23 -3.15
C LYS A 11 -17.38 -8.56 -2.21
N ALA A 12 -17.39 -9.76 -1.62
CA ALA A 12 -16.24 -10.25 -0.87
C ALA A 12 -15.07 -10.53 -1.84
N THR A 13 -13.88 -10.05 -1.49
CA THR A 13 -12.63 -10.35 -2.19
C THR A 13 -11.59 -10.79 -1.18
N THR A 14 -10.63 -11.59 -1.61
CA THR A 14 -9.43 -11.90 -0.83
C THR A 14 -8.31 -10.98 -1.24
N LEU A 15 -7.45 -10.63 -0.29
CA LEU A 15 -6.26 -9.84 -0.57
C LEU A 15 -5.36 -10.61 -1.56
N THR A 16 -4.98 -9.96 -2.66
CA THR A 16 -4.10 -10.55 -3.67
C THR A 16 -2.65 -10.40 -3.23
N VAL A 17 -1.91 -11.51 -3.20
CA VAL A 17 -0.51 -11.52 -2.76
C VAL A 17 0.40 -11.90 -3.91
N ALA A 18 1.31 -10.99 -4.27
CA ALA A 18 2.38 -11.20 -5.22
C ALA A 18 3.74 -11.22 -4.50
N VAL A 19 4.64 -12.12 -4.88
CA VAL A 19 6.03 -12.11 -4.41
C VAL A 19 6.95 -11.67 -5.54
N LYS A 20 7.82 -10.70 -5.28
CA LYS A 20 8.88 -10.28 -6.21
C LYS A 20 10.25 -10.57 -5.60
N CYS A 21 10.99 -11.49 -6.22
CA CYS A 21 12.39 -11.72 -5.92
C CYS A 21 13.25 -10.81 -6.80
N ARG A 22 14.15 -10.02 -6.21
CA ARG A 22 15.11 -9.21 -6.98
C ARG A 22 16.34 -10.03 -7.38
N PRO A 23 17.14 -9.61 -8.36
CA PRO A 23 18.44 -10.22 -8.63
C PRO A 23 19.42 -10.05 -7.46
N LEU A 24 20.40 -10.96 -7.38
CA LEU A 24 21.57 -10.80 -6.50
C LEU A 24 22.34 -9.53 -6.90
N THR A 25 22.78 -8.76 -5.91
CA THR A 25 23.64 -7.60 -6.16
C THR A 25 25.11 -8.02 -6.16
N GLU A 26 25.98 -7.30 -6.88
CA GLU A 26 27.43 -7.59 -6.92
C GLU A 26 28.10 -7.59 -5.52
N ARG A 27 27.50 -6.87 -4.57
CA ARG A 27 27.95 -6.81 -3.17
C ARG A 27 27.60 -8.08 -2.39
N GLU A 28 26.59 -8.81 -2.83
CA GLU A 28 26.11 -10.06 -2.23
C GLU A 28 26.78 -11.24 -2.93
N ARG A 29 28.02 -11.56 -2.54
CA ARG A 29 28.76 -12.76 -2.99
C ARG A 29 28.19 -14.08 -2.42
N GLY A 30 26.90 -14.09 -2.08
CA GLY A 30 26.21 -15.18 -1.39
C GLY A 30 25.56 -16.16 -2.35
N ARG A 31 25.05 -17.26 -1.81
CA ARG A 31 24.27 -18.24 -2.59
C ARG A 31 22.85 -17.75 -2.82
N ASP A 32 22.31 -18.06 -3.99
CA ASP A 32 20.89 -17.88 -4.28
C ASP A 32 20.06 -18.94 -3.53
N ILE A 33 19.25 -18.48 -2.58
CA ILE A 33 18.38 -19.31 -1.75
C ILE A 33 16.91 -19.30 -2.20
N VAL A 34 16.51 -18.53 -3.22
CA VAL A 34 15.11 -18.38 -3.63
C VAL A 34 14.90 -18.83 -5.07
N ARG A 35 14.04 -19.84 -5.26
CA ARG A 35 13.61 -20.29 -6.59
C ARG A 35 12.13 -20.01 -6.79
N VAL A 36 11.78 -19.52 -7.97
CA VAL A 36 10.38 -19.25 -8.36
C VAL A 36 9.98 -20.23 -9.45
N HIS A 37 8.88 -20.95 -9.24
CA HIS A 37 8.34 -21.96 -10.16
C HIS A 37 6.90 -21.62 -10.55
N ASP A 38 6.55 -21.86 -11.81
CA ASP A 38 5.21 -21.68 -12.41
C ASP A 38 4.56 -20.30 -12.18
N GLY A 39 5.37 -19.29 -11.86
CA GLY A 39 4.90 -17.94 -11.50
C GLY A 39 3.96 -17.90 -10.29
N LYS A 40 3.96 -18.92 -9.42
CA LYS A 40 3.08 -19.03 -8.24
C LYS A 40 3.75 -19.66 -7.02
N GLU A 41 4.71 -20.56 -7.24
CA GLU A 41 5.41 -21.25 -6.16
C GLU A 41 6.78 -20.59 -5.90
N VAL A 42 7.08 -20.40 -4.62
CA VAL A 42 8.36 -19.86 -4.14
C VAL A 42 8.99 -20.89 -3.21
N LEU A 43 10.17 -21.34 -3.58
CA LEU A 43 11.01 -22.29 -2.88
C LEU A 43 12.15 -21.54 -2.20
N VAL A 44 12.29 -21.72 -0.88
CA VAL A 44 13.39 -21.15 -0.10
C VAL A 44 14.27 -22.25 0.47
N LEU A 45 15.54 -22.23 0.10
CA LEU A 45 16.56 -23.19 0.55
C LEU A 45 17.20 -22.71 1.85
N ASP A 46 17.34 -23.59 2.84
CA ASP A 46 18.08 -23.25 4.06
C ASP A 46 19.58 -23.18 3.75
N PRO A 47 20.26 -22.05 4.05
CA PRO A 47 21.70 -21.92 3.78
C PRO A 47 22.57 -22.73 4.77
N ASP A 48 22.04 -23.18 5.90
CA ASP A 48 22.80 -23.89 6.93
C ASP A 48 22.98 -25.39 6.56
N LEU A 49 24.15 -25.71 6.02
CA LEU A 49 24.54 -27.08 5.67
C LEU A 49 24.90 -27.95 6.89
N SER A 50 25.09 -27.36 8.08
CA SER A 50 25.58 -28.07 9.28
C SER A 50 24.50 -28.88 10.01
N LYS A 51 23.21 -28.60 9.74
CA LYS A 51 22.06 -29.32 10.34
C LYS A 51 21.78 -30.69 9.74
N ASP A 52 22.66 -31.18 8.86
CA ASP A 52 22.53 -32.46 8.15
C ASP A 52 22.30 -33.68 9.08
N TYR A 53 22.80 -33.62 10.31
CA TYR A 53 22.64 -34.71 11.28
C TYR A 53 21.24 -34.75 11.92
N LEU A 54 20.62 -33.59 12.18
CA LEU A 54 19.31 -33.49 12.84
C LEU A 54 18.14 -33.67 11.86
N ASP A 55 18.31 -33.23 10.61
CA ASP A 55 17.27 -33.31 9.58
C ASP A 55 17.04 -34.75 9.06
N ARG A 56 18.09 -35.60 9.06
CA ARG A 56 17.97 -37.05 8.77
C ARG A 56 17.11 -37.80 9.78
N ILE A 57 17.07 -37.34 11.03
CA ILE A 57 16.30 -37.95 12.12
C ILE A 57 14.83 -37.48 12.11
N GLN A 58 14.57 -36.26 11.63
CA GLN A 58 13.24 -35.62 11.70
C GLN A 58 12.46 -35.56 10.38
N ASN A 59 12.99 -36.11 9.28
CA ASN A 59 12.33 -36.13 7.97
C ASN A 59 11.86 -34.73 7.50
N ARG A 60 12.61 -33.68 7.87
CA ARG A 60 12.31 -32.29 7.52
C ARG A 60 12.99 -31.96 6.19
N THR A 61 12.20 -31.57 5.19
CA THR A 61 12.73 -31.09 3.92
C THR A 61 13.49 -29.77 4.14
N LYS A 62 14.74 -29.68 3.66
CA LYS A 62 15.60 -28.47 3.66
C LYS A 62 15.02 -27.27 2.91
N GLU A 63 13.87 -27.47 2.28
CA GLU A 63 13.19 -26.52 1.40
C GLU A 63 11.87 -26.10 2.02
N LYS A 64 11.64 -24.79 2.08
CA LYS A 64 10.33 -24.23 2.44
C LYS A 64 9.60 -23.84 1.16
N ARG A 65 8.44 -24.44 0.93
CA ARG A 65 7.55 -24.15 -0.19
C ARG A 65 6.44 -23.19 0.24
N TYR A 66 6.20 -22.16 -0.57
CA TYR A 66 5.12 -21.20 -0.40
C TYR A 66 4.39 -21.01 -1.73
N ARG A 67 3.05 -20.85 -1.69
CA ARG A 67 2.23 -20.67 -2.89
C ARG A 67 1.37 -19.42 -2.82
N PHE A 68 1.62 -18.49 -3.73
CA PHE A 68 0.96 -17.19 -3.81
C PHE A 68 0.09 -17.06 -5.07
N ASP A 69 -0.61 -15.94 -5.20
CA ASP A 69 -1.40 -15.67 -6.40
C ASP A 69 -0.48 -15.44 -7.60
N HIS A 70 0.63 -14.75 -7.36
CA HIS A 70 1.71 -14.51 -8.31
C HIS A 70 3.09 -14.55 -7.64
N ALA A 71 4.09 -15.05 -8.35
CA ALA A 71 5.49 -15.03 -7.96
C ALA A 71 6.35 -14.64 -9.17
N PHE A 72 7.28 -13.71 -8.94
CA PHE A 72 8.13 -13.10 -9.95
C PHE A 72 9.59 -13.34 -9.57
N GLY A 73 10.35 -13.92 -10.50
CA GLY A 73 11.77 -14.17 -10.34
C GLY A 73 12.62 -12.92 -10.65
N PRO A 74 13.95 -13.03 -10.51
CA PRO A 74 14.91 -11.95 -10.76
C PRO A 74 14.78 -11.26 -12.13
N GLU A 75 14.40 -12.02 -13.16
CA GLU A 75 14.26 -11.54 -14.54
C GLU A 75 12.97 -10.74 -14.79
N SER A 76 12.06 -10.66 -13.81
CA SER A 76 10.77 -9.98 -13.99
C SER A 76 10.86 -8.47 -13.75
N SER A 77 10.43 -7.69 -14.74
CA SER A 77 10.36 -6.22 -14.68
C SER A 77 9.24 -5.72 -13.74
N ASN A 78 9.22 -4.43 -13.42
CA ASN A 78 8.07 -3.81 -12.76
C ASN A 78 6.82 -3.84 -13.65
N LEU A 79 7.00 -3.74 -14.97
CA LEU A 79 5.91 -3.84 -15.94
C LEU A 79 5.23 -5.21 -15.91
N ASP A 80 5.99 -6.31 -15.77
CA ASP A 80 5.43 -7.66 -15.64
C ASP A 80 4.54 -7.81 -14.41
N VAL A 81 5.01 -7.27 -13.28
CA VAL A 81 4.26 -7.25 -12.01
C VAL A 81 2.99 -6.42 -12.17
N TYR A 82 3.11 -5.25 -12.79
CA TYR A 82 1.98 -4.36 -13.02
C TYR A 82 0.90 -5.00 -13.89
N ASN A 83 1.28 -5.56 -15.03
CA ASN A 83 0.35 -6.15 -16.00
C ASN A 83 -0.41 -7.34 -15.41
N LYS A 84 0.28 -8.22 -14.68
CA LYS A 84 -0.34 -9.43 -14.11
C LYS A 84 -1.17 -9.17 -12.85
N CYS A 85 -0.76 -8.23 -11.99
CA CYS A 85 -1.36 -8.10 -10.66
C CYS A 85 -2.18 -6.82 -10.43
N ILE A 86 -1.88 -5.73 -11.14
CA ILE A 86 -2.31 -4.39 -10.72
C ILE A 86 -3.18 -3.69 -11.77
N SER A 87 -2.91 -3.89 -13.07
CA SER A 87 -3.63 -3.25 -14.19
C SER A 87 -5.17 -3.31 -14.07
N SER A 88 -5.70 -4.46 -13.67
CA SER A 88 -7.15 -4.67 -13.46
C SER A 88 -7.70 -3.86 -12.28
N THR A 89 -6.93 -3.73 -11.21
CA THR A 89 -7.28 -2.94 -10.03
C THR A 89 -7.35 -1.46 -10.37
N ILE A 90 -6.42 -0.96 -11.19
CA ILE A 90 -6.41 0.45 -11.64
C ILE A 90 -7.63 0.78 -12.49
N SER A 91 -8.03 -0.13 -13.37
CA SER A 91 -9.30 0.00 -14.12
C SER A 91 -10.51 0.14 -13.18
N GLY A 92 -10.51 -0.59 -12.07
CA GLY A 92 -11.53 -0.49 -11.03
C GLY A 92 -11.59 0.89 -10.38
N VAL A 93 -10.43 1.52 -10.13
CA VAL A 93 -10.36 2.86 -9.51
C VAL A 93 -11.03 3.91 -10.37
N VAL A 94 -10.78 3.90 -11.69
CA VAL A 94 -11.45 4.83 -12.63
C VAL A 94 -12.98 4.62 -12.66
N GLN A 95 -13.43 3.41 -12.32
CA GLN A 95 -14.84 3.06 -12.19
C GLN A 95 -15.42 3.24 -10.77
N GLY A 96 -14.73 3.98 -9.90
CA GLY A 96 -15.24 4.33 -8.57
C GLY A 96 -14.99 3.27 -7.48
N LEU A 97 -14.04 2.36 -7.68
CA LEU A 97 -13.59 1.44 -6.63
C LEU A 97 -12.42 2.03 -5.83
N ASN A 98 -12.29 1.56 -4.59
CA ASN A 98 -11.11 1.81 -3.78
C ASN A 98 -10.09 0.70 -3.97
N ALA A 99 -8.82 1.07 -4.02
CA ALA A 99 -7.70 0.16 -4.15
C ALA A 99 -6.55 0.56 -3.21
N THR A 100 -5.90 -0.43 -2.60
CA THR A 100 -4.69 -0.25 -1.80
C THR A 100 -3.63 -1.22 -2.30
N ILE A 101 -2.48 -0.70 -2.70
CA ILE A 101 -1.35 -1.48 -3.19
C ILE A 101 -0.16 -1.13 -2.31
N PHE A 102 0.45 -2.11 -1.67
CA PHE A 102 1.58 -1.87 -0.78
C PHE A 102 2.72 -2.85 -0.99
N ALA A 103 3.95 -2.35 -0.93
CA ALA A 103 5.15 -3.17 -0.96
C ALA A 103 5.64 -3.47 0.47
N TYR A 104 5.98 -4.72 0.75
CA TYR A 104 6.44 -5.17 2.08
C TYR A 104 7.67 -6.08 1.97
N GLY A 105 8.60 -5.97 2.92
CA GLY A 105 9.84 -6.74 2.94
C GLY A 105 10.98 -6.03 3.70
N SER A 106 12.14 -6.68 3.81
CA SER A 106 13.32 -6.10 4.45
C SER A 106 13.94 -4.95 3.66
N THR A 107 14.76 -4.14 4.32
CA THR A 107 15.58 -3.15 3.64
C THR A 107 16.49 -3.80 2.62
N GLY A 108 16.59 -3.15 1.46
CA GLY A 108 17.32 -3.69 0.32
C GLY A 108 16.63 -4.85 -0.38
N SER A 109 15.39 -5.24 -0.04
CA SER A 109 14.67 -6.30 -0.76
C SER A 109 14.02 -5.85 -2.08
N GLY A 110 14.01 -4.53 -2.35
CA GLY A 110 13.45 -3.97 -3.60
C GLY A 110 12.07 -3.34 -3.49
N LYS A 111 11.58 -3.00 -2.29
CA LYS A 111 10.28 -2.30 -2.08
C LYS A 111 10.19 -0.98 -2.86
N THR A 112 11.11 -0.05 -2.61
CA THR A 112 11.14 1.26 -3.28
C THR A 112 11.40 1.10 -4.79
N TYR A 113 12.22 0.14 -5.21
CA TYR A 113 12.38 -0.21 -6.62
C TYR A 113 11.05 -0.65 -7.24
N THR A 114 10.26 -1.44 -6.53
CA THR A 114 8.96 -1.90 -7.04
C THR A 114 7.95 -0.75 -7.09
N MET A 115 7.88 0.08 -6.04
CA MET A 115 6.88 1.16 -5.96
C MET A 115 7.22 2.38 -6.81
N VAL A 116 8.46 2.87 -6.72
CA VAL A 116 8.93 4.08 -7.42
C VAL A 116 9.61 3.74 -8.73
N GLY A 117 10.46 2.72 -8.73
CA GLY A 117 11.23 2.28 -9.91
C GLY A 117 12.44 3.14 -10.23
N THR A 118 12.98 2.89 -11.40
CA THR A 118 14.07 3.64 -12.02
C THR A 118 13.56 4.35 -13.27
N ARG A 119 14.43 5.06 -13.98
CA ARG A 119 14.08 5.66 -15.28
C ARG A 119 13.81 4.59 -16.34
N ASP A 120 14.55 3.48 -16.28
CA ASP A 120 14.48 2.41 -17.28
C ASP A 120 13.41 1.36 -16.94
N ASP A 121 13.14 1.12 -15.65
CA ASP A 121 12.07 0.23 -15.16
C ASP A 121 11.14 1.00 -14.20
N PRO A 122 10.15 1.75 -14.72
CA PRO A 122 9.26 2.57 -13.91
C PRO A 122 8.47 1.72 -12.92
N GLY A 123 8.30 2.24 -11.70
CA GLY A 123 7.63 1.51 -10.63
C GLY A 123 6.12 1.53 -10.76
N LEU A 124 5.47 0.79 -9.85
CA LEU A 124 4.02 0.65 -9.80
C LEU A 124 3.29 1.99 -9.66
N MET A 125 3.88 2.98 -8.98
CA MET A 125 3.29 4.31 -8.85
C MET A 125 3.18 5.00 -10.21
N VAL A 126 4.28 5.04 -10.96
CA VAL A 126 4.34 5.70 -12.27
C VAL A 126 3.45 4.97 -13.28
N LEU A 127 3.54 3.64 -13.34
CA LEU A 127 2.72 2.81 -14.23
C LEU A 127 1.22 2.99 -13.96
N SER A 128 0.81 2.99 -12.69
CA SER A 128 -0.61 3.20 -12.31
C SER A 128 -1.12 4.56 -12.79
N LEU A 129 -0.30 5.60 -12.67
CA LEU A 129 -0.67 6.96 -13.06
C LEU A 129 -0.84 7.10 -14.57
N HIS A 130 0.08 6.52 -15.35
CA HIS A 130 -0.06 6.49 -16.82
C HIS A 130 -1.35 5.80 -17.24
N THR A 131 -1.65 4.61 -16.67
CA THR A 131 -2.88 3.89 -17.01
C THR A 131 -4.14 4.66 -16.60
N ILE A 132 -4.16 5.35 -15.45
CA ILE A 132 -5.32 6.17 -15.06
C ILE A 132 -5.62 7.23 -16.13
N PHE A 133 -4.63 8.01 -16.55
CA PHE A 133 -4.83 9.04 -17.57
C PHE A 133 -5.11 8.46 -18.95
N GLU A 134 -4.49 7.33 -19.29
CA GLU A 134 -4.76 6.63 -20.54
C GLU A 134 -6.23 6.15 -20.60
N LEU A 135 -6.74 5.57 -19.51
CA LEU A 135 -8.14 5.16 -19.41
C LEU A 135 -9.10 6.34 -19.47
N ILE A 136 -8.77 7.46 -18.83
CA ILE A 136 -9.56 8.70 -18.91
C ILE A 136 -9.58 9.25 -20.34
N ASN A 137 -8.44 9.28 -21.02
CA ASN A 137 -8.34 9.80 -22.40
C ASN A 137 -9.01 8.88 -23.43
N LYS A 138 -9.02 7.57 -23.19
CA LYS A 138 -9.71 6.57 -24.02
C LYS A 138 -11.22 6.50 -23.76
N ASP A 139 -11.70 7.03 -22.64
CA ASP A 139 -13.12 7.02 -22.30
C ASP A 139 -13.87 7.96 -23.25
N SER A 140 -14.58 7.38 -24.22
CA SER A 140 -15.36 8.11 -25.23
C SER A 140 -16.67 8.68 -24.67
N SER A 141 -16.89 8.61 -23.36
CA SER A 141 -18.07 9.16 -22.73
C SER A 141 -17.94 10.68 -22.58
N SER A 142 -19.06 11.39 -22.54
CA SER A 142 -19.05 12.84 -22.26
C SER A 142 -18.87 13.15 -20.76
N ASP A 143 -18.30 12.22 -19.99
CA ASP A 143 -18.17 12.35 -18.55
C ASP A 143 -17.02 13.30 -18.18
N GLU A 144 -17.14 13.92 -17.02
CA GLU A 144 -16.10 14.81 -16.51
C GLU A 144 -15.28 14.10 -15.45
N PHE A 145 -13.95 14.14 -15.61
CA PHE A 145 -13.00 13.53 -14.68
C PHE A 145 -12.23 14.60 -13.91
N GLU A 146 -12.10 14.40 -12.60
CA GLU A 146 -11.21 15.16 -11.73
C GLU A 146 -10.28 14.19 -11.00
N VAL A 147 -8.97 14.40 -11.16
CA VAL A 147 -7.94 13.63 -10.46
C VAL A 147 -7.26 14.54 -9.44
N ASN A 148 -7.21 14.08 -8.20
CA ASN A 148 -6.51 14.75 -7.11
C ASN A 148 -5.41 13.82 -6.56
N CYS A 149 -4.27 14.40 -6.20
CA CYS A 149 -3.11 13.71 -5.68
C CYS A 149 -2.70 14.28 -4.32
N SER A 150 -2.43 13.40 -3.37
CA SER A 150 -1.88 13.73 -2.06
C SER A 150 -0.71 12.78 -1.78
N TYR A 151 0.36 13.26 -1.16
CA TYR A 151 1.53 12.42 -0.87
C TYR A 151 2.05 12.70 0.53
N LEU A 152 2.13 11.66 1.35
CA LEU A 152 2.54 11.78 2.75
C LEU A 152 3.62 10.78 3.13
N GLU A 153 4.33 11.12 4.19
CA GLU A 153 5.30 10.28 4.85
C GLU A 153 4.88 10.04 6.30
N VAL A 154 4.95 8.78 6.75
CA VAL A 154 4.83 8.42 8.16
C VAL A 154 6.23 8.03 8.64
N TYR A 155 6.85 8.93 9.41
CA TYR A 155 8.15 8.73 10.03
C TYR A 155 8.02 8.90 11.53
N ASN A 156 8.49 7.91 12.30
CA ASN A 156 8.48 7.96 13.77
C ASN A 156 7.08 8.22 14.39
N GLU A 157 6.02 7.64 13.83
CA GLU A 157 4.61 7.91 14.21
C GLU A 157 4.19 9.38 14.06
N VAL A 158 4.91 10.16 13.24
CA VAL A 158 4.57 11.52 12.84
C VAL A 158 4.25 11.52 11.34
N ILE A 159 3.27 12.32 10.93
CA ILE A 159 2.82 12.41 9.54
C ILE A 159 3.32 13.73 8.96
N TYR A 160 3.95 13.66 7.81
CA TYR A 160 4.48 14.80 7.06
C TYR A 160 3.85 14.85 5.67
N ASP A 161 3.59 16.07 5.19
CA ASP A 161 3.18 16.30 3.80
C ASP A 161 4.43 16.36 2.90
N LEU A 162 4.51 15.46 1.92
CA LEU A 162 5.64 15.43 0.99
C LEU A 162 5.48 16.46 -0.15
N LEU A 163 4.30 17.04 -0.34
CA LEU A 163 3.99 18.03 -1.37
C LEU A 163 4.14 19.47 -0.85
N GLU A 164 4.15 19.68 0.45
CA GLU A 164 4.41 20.99 1.08
C GLU A 164 5.78 21.08 1.75
N LYS A 165 6.46 22.23 1.64
CA LYS A 165 7.67 22.51 2.42
C LYS A 165 7.24 23.10 3.77
N SER A 166 6.72 22.26 4.65
CA SER A 166 6.34 22.65 6.00
C SER A 166 6.88 21.65 7.00
N SER A 167 7.42 22.14 8.10
CA SER A 167 7.81 21.29 9.24
C SER A 167 6.62 20.93 10.13
N ALA A 168 5.41 21.41 9.80
CA ALA A 168 4.21 21.13 10.56
C ALA A 168 3.81 19.65 10.42
N HIS A 169 3.55 19.02 11.56
CA HIS A 169 3.08 17.65 11.62
C HIS A 169 1.57 17.58 11.39
N LEU A 170 1.12 16.55 10.68
CA LEU A 170 -0.30 16.33 10.42
C LEU A 170 -0.93 15.36 11.42
N GLU A 171 -2.22 15.54 11.66
CA GLU A 171 -3.02 14.73 12.59
C GLU A 171 -4.04 13.86 11.85
N LEU A 172 -4.30 12.68 12.40
CA LEU A 172 -5.37 11.80 11.92
C LEU A 172 -6.69 12.16 12.58
N ARG A 173 -7.71 12.40 11.76
CA ARG A 173 -9.10 12.61 12.17
C ARG A 173 -9.99 11.51 11.60
N GLU A 174 -11.12 11.27 12.26
CA GLU A 174 -12.14 10.35 11.78
C GLU A 174 -13.32 11.18 11.29
N ASP A 175 -13.54 11.17 9.99
CA ASP A 175 -14.69 11.76 9.33
C ASP A 175 -15.84 10.74 9.27
N PRO A 176 -17.08 11.10 9.65
CA PRO A 176 -18.22 10.19 9.63
C PRO A 176 -18.55 9.60 8.25
N THR A 177 -18.16 10.29 7.18
CA THR A 177 -18.48 9.92 5.79
C THR A 177 -17.29 9.34 5.04
N GLN A 178 -16.09 9.90 5.22
CA GLN A 178 -14.87 9.52 4.49
C GLN A 178 -13.98 8.55 5.29
N GLY A 179 -14.29 8.29 6.56
CA GLY A 179 -13.48 7.44 7.41
C GLY A 179 -12.23 8.17 7.91
N ILE A 180 -11.09 7.50 7.89
CA ILE A 180 -9.85 8.08 8.46
C ILE A 180 -9.23 9.05 7.45
N VAL A 181 -9.09 10.31 7.85
CA VAL A 181 -8.53 11.39 7.03
C VAL A 181 -7.35 12.07 7.74
N VAL A 182 -6.38 12.54 6.97
CA VAL A 182 -5.25 13.31 7.48
C VAL A 182 -5.60 14.79 7.38
N ALA A 183 -5.80 15.45 8.52
CA ALA A 183 -6.18 16.86 8.55
C ALA A 183 -5.00 17.73 8.12
N GLY A 184 -5.25 18.66 7.19
CA GLY A 184 -4.23 19.54 6.64
C GLY A 184 -3.38 18.92 5.52
N LEU A 185 -3.63 17.67 5.12
CA LEU A 185 -2.94 17.05 3.98
C LEU A 185 -3.34 17.76 2.69
N ARG A 186 -2.36 18.26 1.96
CA ARG A 186 -2.59 18.96 0.70
C ARG A 186 -3.06 18.00 -0.37
N SER A 187 -4.15 18.36 -1.04
CA SER A 187 -4.66 17.66 -2.21
C SER A 187 -4.52 18.55 -3.44
N ILE A 188 -3.70 18.12 -4.41
CA ILE A 188 -3.39 18.89 -5.61
C ILE A 188 -4.17 18.29 -6.78
N LYS A 189 -4.96 19.13 -7.46
CA LYS A 189 -5.64 18.74 -8.71
C LYS A 189 -4.62 18.61 -9.82
N VAL A 190 -4.65 17.48 -10.52
CA VAL A 190 -3.65 17.09 -11.52
C VAL A 190 -4.34 16.75 -12.84
N ARG A 191 -3.75 17.19 -13.95
CA ARG A 191 -4.34 17.08 -15.30
C ARG A 191 -3.55 16.19 -16.25
N SER A 192 -2.36 15.77 -15.87
CA SER A 192 -1.51 14.89 -16.66
C SER A 192 -0.69 13.95 -15.77
N ALA A 193 -0.25 12.83 -16.34
CA ALA A 193 0.67 11.90 -15.68
C ALA A 193 2.01 12.57 -15.36
N ASP A 194 2.52 13.43 -16.26
CA ASP A 194 3.79 14.14 -16.09
C ASP A 194 3.79 15.01 -14.84
N LYS A 195 2.66 15.71 -14.58
CA LYS A 195 2.57 16.55 -13.38
C LYS A 195 2.65 15.74 -12.10
N ILE A 196 2.10 14.52 -12.09
CA ILE A 196 2.18 13.66 -10.92
C ILE A 196 3.58 13.07 -10.79
N LEU A 197 4.24 12.73 -11.90
CA LEU A 197 5.64 12.30 -11.87
C LEU A 197 6.55 13.38 -11.28
N GLU A 198 6.34 14.65 -11.62
CA GLU A 198 7.02 15.79 -10.98
C GLU A 198 6.77 15.83 -9.47
N LEU A 199 5.50 15.71 -9.03
CA LEU A 199 5.14 15.72 -7.61
C LEU A 199 5.73 14.53 -6.85
N LEU A 200 5.76 13.36 -7.49
CA LEU A 200 6.36 12.14 -6.95
C LEU A 200 7.87 12.32 -6.79
N ASN A 201 8.56 12.84 -7.79
CA ASN A 201 9.99 13.14 -7.74
C ASN A 201 10.32 14.20 -6.67
N LEU A 202 9.48 15.23 -6.57
CA LEU A 202 9.61 16.28 -5.54
C LEU A 202 9.45 15.70 -4.13
N GLY A 203 8.40 14.90 -3.89
CA GLY A 203 8.16 14.26 -2.60
C GLY A 203 9.28 13.26 -2.25
N ASN A 204 9.72 12.46 -3.22
CA ASN A 204 10.85 11.55 -3.03
C ASN A 204 12.17 12.29 -2.74
N SER A 205 12.39 13.46 -3.34
CA SER A 205 13.56 14.29 -3.03
C SER A 205 13.50 14.79 -1.59
N ARG A 206 12.33 15.22 -1.11
CA ARG A 206 12.17 15.71 0.28
C ARG A 206 12.38 14.59 1.29
N ARG A 207 11.83 13.41 1.01
CA ARG A 207 12.07 12.17 1.76
C ARG A 207 13.56 11.80 1.84
N LYS A 208 14.37 12.20 0.84
CA LYS A 208 15.83 11.99 0.84
C LYS A 208 16.61 13.11 1.55
N THR A 209 16.23 14.37 1.42
CA THR A 209 17.04 15.52 1.89
C THR A 209 17.06 15.73 3.40
N GLU A 210 16.14 15.16 4.18
CA GLU A 210 16.25 15.16 5.64
C GLU A 210 17.32 14.19 6.19
N SER A 211 18.02 13.45 5.31
CA SER A 211 19.13 12.59 5.69
C SER A 211 20.46 13.35 5.71
N THR A 212 21.05 13.47 6.91
CA THR A 212 22.50 13.59 7.03
C THR A 212 23.16 12.31 6.49
N GLU A 213 24.32 12.45 5.86
CA GLU A 213 25.05 11.55 4.92
C GLU A 213 25.17 10.04 5.28
N ALA A 214 24.68 9.59 6.44
CA ALA A 214 24.71 8.21 6.92
C ALA A 214 23.34 7.50 6.98
N ASN A 215 22.24 8.14 6.55
CA ASN A 215 20.87 7.62 6.76
C ASN A 215 20.13 7.37 5.43
N ALA A 216 19.95 6.11 5.03
CA ALA A 216 18.99 5.78 3.98
C ALA A 216 17.55 5.90 4.54
N THR A 217 16.98 7.10 4.62
CA THR A 217 15.65 7.36 5.24
C THR A 217 14.52 6.53 4.62
N SER A 218 14.63 6.10 3.36
CA SER A 218 13.63 5.23 2.71
C SER A 218 13.43 3.87 3.38
N SER A 219 14.41 3.38 4.18
CA SER A 219 14.23 2.17 4.99
C SER A 219 13.46 2.40 6.29
N ARG A 220 13.31 3.66 6.69
CA ARG A 220 12.88 4.07 8.03
C ARG A 220 11.57 4.85 8.05
N SER A 221 10.96 5.11 6.92
CA SER A 221 9.66 5.77 6.84
C SER A 221 8.74 5.07 5.87
N HIS A 222 7.43 5.23 6.05
CA HIS A 222 6.43 4.75 5.11
C HIS A 222 6.00 5.91 4.22
N ALA A 223 5.97 5.73 2.91
CA ALA A 223 5.42 6.71 2.00
C ALA A 223 4.06 6.23 1.46
N VAL A 224 3.06 7.10 1.48
CA VAL A 224 1.70 6.80 1.01
C VAL A 224 1.31 7.86 -0.02
N LEU A 225 1.22 7.43 -1.28
CA LEU A 225 0.68 8.23 -2.38
C LEU A 225 -0.81 7.92 -2.52
N GLU A 226 -1.66 8.92 -2.33
CA GLU A 226 -3.11 8.80 -2.50
C GLU A 226 -3.55 9.54 -3.76
N ILE A 227 -4.27 8.82 -4.63
CA ILE A 227 -4.87 9.38 -5.84
C ILE A 227 -6.37 9.19 -5.73
N THR A 228 -7.12 10.27 -5.87
CA THR A 228 -8.59 10.25 -5.91
C THR A 228 -9.07 10.62 -7.29
N VAL A 229 -9.84 9.73 -7.92
CA VAL A 229 -10.45 9.95 -9.23
C VAL A 229 -11.95 10.14 -9.03
N LYS A 230 -12.46 11.32 -9.36
CA LYS A 230 -13.89 11.62 -9.40
C LYS A 230 -14.37 11.60 -10.84
N ARG A 231 -15.47 10.92 -11.11
CA ARG A 231 -16.13 10.85 -12.41
C ARG A 231 -17.57 11.35 -12.26
N ARG A 232 -17.94 12.40 -12.99
CA ARG A 232 -19.30 12.92 -13.05
C ARG A 232 -19.94 12.53 -14.38
N GLN A 233 -21.05 11.79 -14.32
CA GLN A 233 -21.75 11.37 -15.53
C GLN A 233 -22.63 12.50 -16.06
N LYS A 234 -22.46 12.93 -17.33
CA LYS A 234 -23.29 14.01 -17.89
C LYS A 234 -24.62 13.54 -18.48
N ARG A 235 -24.67 12.31 -19.03
CA ARG A 235 -25.79 11.87 -19.88
C ARG A 235 -26.84 10.99 -19.18
N LYS A 236 -26.45 10.05 -18.33
CA LYS A 236 -27.39 9.11 -17.68
C LYS A 236 -27.97 9.63 -16.37
N TYR A 237 -27.12 10.20 -15.52
CA TYR A 237 -27.52 10.73 -14.21
C TYR A 237 -26.68 11.98 -13.87
N PRO A 238 -27.13 13.19 -14.24
CA PRO A 238 -26.33 14.43 -14.16
C PRO A 238 -25.85 14.81 -12.74
N ASN A 239 -26.53 14.26 -11.73
CA ASN A 239 -26.23 14.47 -10.31
C ASN A 239 -25.44 13.31 -9.69
N GLN A 240 -25.10 12.26 -10.43
CA GLN A 240 -24.34 11.13 -9.90
C GLN A 240 -22.83 11.37 -10.07
N VAL A 241 -22.09 11.25 -8.96
CA VAL A 241 -20.63 11.32 -8.93
C VAL A 241 -20.09 10.02 -8.40
N MET A 242 -19.21 9.39 -9.17
CA MET A 242 -18.46 8.22 -8.76
C MET A 242 -17.08 8.66 -8.25
N GLN A 243 -16.58 8.02 -7.20
CA GLN A 243 -15.27 8.33 -6.65
C GLN A 243 -14.46 7.06 -6.41
N GLY A 244 -13.28 6.97 -7.04
CA GLY A 244 -12.29 5.94 -6.75
C GLY A 244 -11.15 6.51 -5.93
N LYS A 245 -10.61 5.72 -5.00
CA LYS A 245 -9.41 6.06 -4.23
C LYS A 245 -8.35 4.99 -4.46
N LEU A 246 -7.15 5.39 -4.85
CA LEU A 246 -5.98 4.53 -4.96
C LEU A 246 -4.94 4.96 -3.93
N ALA A 247 -4.57 4.05 -3.04
CA ALA A 247 -3.45 4.22 -2.12
C ALA A 247 -2.28 3.33 -2.56
N LEU A 248 -1.15 3.94 -2.89
CA LEU A 248 0.10 3.27 -3.25
C LEU A 248 1.11 3.49 -2.12
N VAL A 249 1.54 2.42 -1.48
CA VAL A 249 2.28 2.47 -0.21
C VAL A 249 3.64 1.80 -0.32
N ASP A 250 4.69 2.55 -0.05
CA ASP A 250 6.06 2.04 0.12
C ASP A 250 6.38 1.97 1.61
N LEU A 251 6.33 0.76 2.17
CA LEU A 251 6.56 0.55 3.59
C LEU A 251 8.05 0.59 3.95
N ALA A 252 8.35 0.94 5.19
CA ALA A 252 9.68 0.82 5.79
C ALA A 252 10.18 -0.65 5.81
N GLY A 253 11.48 -0.82 6.07
CA GLY A 253 12.11 -2.14 6.21
C GLY A 253 11.56 -2.94 7.38
N SER A 254 11.26 -4.22 7.15
CA SER A 254 10.71 -5.14 8.15
C SER A 254 11.76 -5.79 9.09
N GLU A 255 13.03 -5.43 8.97
CA GLU A 255 14.11 -5.88 9.85
C GLU A 255 14.02 -5.28 11.26
N ARG A 256 14.61 -5.98 12.23
CA ARG A 256 14.53 -5.56 13.64
C ARG A 256 15.53 -4.44 13.92
N ALA A 257 15.14 -3.48 14.75
CA ALA A 257 16.02 -2.40 15.20
C ALA A 257 17.30 -2.90 15.89
N SER A 258 17.24 -4.08 16.52
CA SER A 258 18.39 -4.74 17.15
C SER A 258 19.46 -5.19 16.15
N GLU A 259 19.09 -5.40 14.88
CA GLU A 259 20.01 -5.84 13.82
C GLU A 259 20.70 -4.66 13.14
N THR A 260 20.19 -3.43 13.35
CA THR A 260 20.83 -2.20 12.88
C THR A 260 21.80 -1.70 13.94
N ASN A 261 23.11 -1.88 13.73
CA ASN A 261 24.20 -1.36 14.58
C ASN A 261 24.17 0.18 14.64
N SER A 262 23.31 0.75 15.47
CA SER A 262 22.99 2.17 15.42
C SER A 262 22.55 2.63 16.82
N GLY A 263 23.47 3.23 17.58
CA GLY A 263 23.26 3.58 18.98
C GLY A 263 22.21 4.68 19.26
N GLY A 264 21.69 4.68 20.50
CA GLY A 264 20.97 5.78 21.16
C GLY A 264 19.68 6.24 20.49
N GLN A 265 19.76 7.37 19.78
CA GLN A 265 18.61 7.99 19.09
C GLN A 265 18.12 7.12 17.92
N LYS A 266 19.04 6.44 17.24
CA LYS A 266 18.72 5.51 16.16
C LYS A 266 18.01 4.23 16.66
N LEU A 267 18.23 3.82 17.91
CA LEU A 267 17.47 2.73 18.55
C LEU A 267 16.02 3.13 18.81
N ARG A 268 15.77 4.38 19.25
CA ARG A 268 14.40 4.89 19.46
C ARG A 268 13.64 5.01 18.15
N ASP A 269 14.28 5.56 17.12
CA ASP A 269 13.69 5.65 15.78
C ASP A 269 13.41 4.24 15.23
N GLY A 270 14.37 3.33 15.33
CA GLY A 270 14.20 1.93 14.96
C GLY A 270 13.05 1.24 15.72
N ALA A 271 12.88 1.55 17.01
CA ALA A 271 11.81 1.00 17.83
C ALA A 271 10.42 1.47 17.35
N ASN A 272 10.27 2.74 16.98
CA ASN A 272 9.01 3.28 16.48
C ASN A 272 8.69 2.84 15.05
N ILE A 273 9.69 2.66 14.19
CA ILE A 273 9.50 2.07 12.86
C ILE A 273 9.01 0.63 13.00
N ASN A 274 9.66 -0.15 13.86
CA ASN A 274 9.22 -1.50 14.18
C ASN A 274 7.84 -1.52 14.85
N ARG A 275 7.47 -0.49 15.62
CA ARG A 275 6.11 -0.39 16.18
C ARG A 275 5.05 -0.36 15.10
N SER A 276 5.22 0.45 14.05
CA SER A 276 4.26 0.55 12.95
C SER A 276 4.12 -0.76 12.15
N LEU A 277 5.24 -1.42 11.84
CA LEU A 277 5.24 -2.70 11.12
C LEU A 277 4.77 -3.88 12.00
N LEU A 278 5.08 -3.86 13.29
CA LEU A 278 4.57 -4.83 14.26
C LEU A 278 3.06 -4.67 14.44
N ALA A 279 2.56 -3.43 14.48
CA ALA A 279 1.12 -3.16 14.50
C ALA A 279 0.45 -3.70 13.23
N LEU A 280 1.05 -3.48 12.06
CA LEU A 280 0.56 -4.02 10.79
C LEU A 280 0.54 -5.55 10.80
N ALA A 281 1.63 -6.19 11.23
CA ALA A 281 1.74 -7.62 11.41
C ALA A 281 0.66 -8.18 12.36
N ASN A 282 0.40 -7.50 13.47
CA ASN A 282 -0.64 -7.87 14.43
C ASN A 282 -2.04 -7.74 13.82
N CYS A 283 -2.30 -6.69 13.03
CA CYS A 283 -3.54 -6.54 12.29
C CYS A 283 -3.74 -7.69 11.29
N ILE A 284 -2.72 -8.00 10.47
CA ILE A 284 -2.75 -9.12 9.51
C ILE A 284 -3.02 -10.45 10.23
N ASN A 285 -2.32 -10.71 11.35
CA ASN A 285 -2.51 -11.93 12.13
C ASN A 285 -3.92 -12.04 12.73
N ALA A 286 -4.48 -10.93 13.22
CA ALA A 286 -5.84 -10.90 13.76
C ALA A 286 -6.88 -11.14 12.67
N LEU A 287 -6.71 -10.50 11.51
CA LEU A 287 -7.61 -10.62 10.36
C LEU A 287 -7.58 -12.02 9.72
N GLY A 288 -6.39 -12.64 9.60
CA GLY A 288 -6.31 -14.03 9.12
C GLY A 288 -6.99 -15.03 10.07
N LYS A 289 -6.89 -14.81 11.38
CA LYS A 289 -7.51 -15.67 12.41
C LYS A 289 -9.02 -15.49 12.57
N GLN A 290 -9.61 -14.37 12.13
CA GLN A 290 -11.04 -14.09 12.28
C GLN A 290 -11.95 -15.17 11.66
N GLN A 291 -11.43 -16.02 10.77
CA GLN A 291 -12.18 -17.18 10.26
C GLN A 291 -12.46 -18.27 11.32
N LYS A 292 -11.78 -18.30 12.47
CA LYS A 292 -11.84 -19.46 13.39
C LYS A 292 -12.55 -19.22 14.72
N LYS A 293 -12.63 -17.99 15.27
CA LYS A 293 -13.30 -17.70 16.55
C LYS A 293 -13.74 -16.23 16.66
N GLY A 294 -15.01 -15.93 16.36
CA GLY A 294 -15.69 -14.67 16.70
C GLY A 294 -15.09 -13.35 16.14
N LEU A 295 -15.75 -12.22 16.46
CA LEU A 295 -15.30 -10.86 16.14
C LEU A 295 -14.05 -10.51 16.97
N ALA A 296 -12.87 -11.00 16.54
CA ALA A 296 -11.61 -10.63 17.15
C ALA A 296 -11.34 -9.12 16.94
N TYR A 297 -11.05 -8.40 18.03
CA TYR A 297 -10.62 -7.00 17.98
C TYR A 297 -9.35 -6.85 17.16
N VAL A 298 -9.37 -5.96 16.16
CA VAL A 298 -8.19 -5.67 15.32
C VAL A 298 -7.56 -4.35 15.79
N PRO A 299 -6.29 -4.36 16.23
CA PRO A 299 -5.68 -3.23 16.93
C PRO A 299 -5.16 -2.13 15.97
N TYR A 300 -6.02 -1.60 15.10
CA TYR A 300 -5.66 -0.55 14.15
C TYR A 300 -5.11 0.72 14.80
N ARG A 301 -5.49 0.99 16.06
CA ARG A 301 -5.07 2.19 16.80
C ARG A 301 -3.61 2.14 17.28
N ASN A 302 -2.93 0.99 17.19
CA ASN A 302 -1.57 0.83 17.70
C ASN A 302 -0.50 1.58 16.88
N SER A 303 -0.83 1.99 15.65
CA SER A 303 0.02 2.87 14.83
C SER A 303 -0.81 3.77 13.92
N LYS A 304 -0.28 4.93 13.56
CA LYS A 304 -0.90 5.82 12.56
C LYS A 304 -1.00 5.15 11.19
N LEU A 305 0.01 4.37 10.80
CA LEU A 305 0.01 3.62 9.54
C LEU A 305 -1.18 2.65 9.45
N THR A 306 -1.41 1.84 10.48
CA THR A 306 -2.53 0.87 10.49
C THR A 306 -3.90 1.55 10.49
N ARG A 307 -4.00 2.78 11.01
CA ARG A 307 -5.21 3.61 10.88
C ARG A 307 -5.40 4.07 9.44
N ILE A 308 -4.37 4.59 8.79
CA ILE A 308 -4.41 5.00 7.38
C ILE A 308 -4.80 3.81 6.46
N LEU A 309 -4.24 2.62 6.74
CA LEU A 309 -4.48 1.41 5.95
C LEU A 309 -5.72 0.61 6.38
N LYS A 310 -6.50 1.08 7.34
CA LYS A 310 -7.66 0.35 7.88
C LYS A 310 -8.63 -0.08 6.78
N ASP A 311 -8.94 0.84 5.87
CA ASP A 311 -9.87 0.57 4.77
C ASP A 311 -9.28 -0.41 3.74
N GLY A 312 -7.96 -0.36 3.55
CA GLY A 312 -7.20 -1.31 2.75
C GLY A 312 -7.21 -2.73 3.32
N LEU A 313 -7.19 -2.90 4.64
CA LEU A 313 -7.02 -4.22 5.26
C LEU A 313 -8.34 -4.92 5.62
N SER A 314 -9.38 -4.19 6.00
CA SER A 314 -10.68 -4.79 6.34
C SER A 314 -11.90 -3.98 5.89
N GLY A 315 -11.70 -2.93 5.10
CA GLY A 315 -12.77 -2.03 4.69
C GLY A 315 -13.20 -2.21 3.24
N ASN A 316 -13.67 -1.10 2.66
CA ASN A 316 -14.01 -1.01 1.24
C ASN A 316 -12.76 -0.70 0.42
N SER A 317 -11.99 -1.73 0.07
CA SER A 317 -10.84 -1.62 -0.82
C SER A 317 -10.50 -2.98 -1.43
N GLN A 318 -10.15 -2.98 -2.72
CA GLN A 318 -9.40 -4.07 -3.32
C GLN A 318 -7.93 -3.92 -2.93
N THR A 319 -7.31 -4.96 -2.40
CA THR A 319 -5.97 -4.82 -1.82
C THR A 319 -4.99 -5.81 -2.41
N VAL A 320 -3.83 -5.28 -2.79
CA VAL A 320 -2.71 -6.03 -3.37
C VAL A 320 -1.48 -5.82 -2.50
N MET A 321 -0.90 -6.91 -2.00
CA MET A 321 0.39 -6.91 -1.31
C MET A 321 1.46 -7.40 -2.27
N VAL A 322 2.53 -6.62 -2.43
CA VAL A 322 3.73 -7.04 -3.15
C VAL A 322 4.84 -7.30 -2.14
N ALA A 323 5.10 -8.57 -1.85
CA ALA A 323 6.15 -9.02 -0.97
C ALA A 323 7.50 -9.04 -1.71
N ALA A 324 8.36 -8.07 -1.43
CA ALA A 324 9.69 -7.96 -2.00
C ALA A 324 10.70 -8.75 -1.17
N VAL A 325 11.40 -9.69 -1.79
CA VAL A 325 12.36 -10.61 -1.12
C VAL A 325 13.73 -10.57 -1.79
N SER A 326 14.77 -10.88 -1.01
CA SER A 326 16.13 -11.05 -1.51
C SER A 326 16.48 -12.53 -1.65
N PRO A 327 17.17 -12.93 -2.73
CA PRO A 327 17.70 -14.26 -2.91
C PRO A 327 18.98 -14.52 -2.12
N ALA A 328 19.57 -13.51 -1.45
CA ALA A 328 20.82 -13.68 -0.73
C ALA A 328 20.66 -14.53 0.53
N ASP A 329 21.58 -15.48 0.73
CA ASP A 329 21.67 -16.34 1.92
C ASP A 329 21.72 -15.56 3.25
N CYS A 330 22.46 -14.45 3.30
CA CYS A 330 22.52 -13.57 4.47
C CYS A 330 21.16 -12.95 4.85
N GLN A 331 20.20 -12.92 3.92
CA GLN A 331 18.84 -12.44 4.15
C GLN A 331 17.82 -13.57 4.41
N TYR A 332 18.25 -14.82 4.53
CA TYR A 332 17.37 -15.98 4.68
C TYR A 332 16.25 -15.79 5.72
N HIS A 333 16.60 -15.34 6.93
CA HIS A 333 15.61 -15.14 8.00
C HIS A 333 14.59 -14.05 7.65
N HIS A 334 15.02 -12.97 6.98
CA HIS A 334 14.14 -11.89 6.53
C HIS A 334 13.20 -12.35 5.41
N THR A 335 13.73 -13.09 4.44
CA THR A 335 12.95 -13.67 3.34
C THR A 335 11.89 -14.62 3.88
N VAL A 336 12.25 -15.56 4.76
CA VAL A 336 11.31 -16.48 5.39
C VAL A 336 10.22 -15.75 6.19
N ASN A 337 10.59 -14.70 6.94
CA ASN A 337 9.61 -13.92 7.69
C ASN A 337 8.66 -13.17 6.77
N THR A 338 9.17 -12.54 5.71
CA THR A 338 8.37 -11.84 4.69
C THR A 338 7.35 -12.77 4.04
N LEU A 339 7.78 -13.96 3.62
CA LEU A 339 6.90 -14.96 3.00
C LEU A 339 5.85 -15.51 3.99
N LYS A 340 6.21 -15.71 5.26
CA LYS A 340 5.24 -16.08 6.31
C LYS A 340 4.15 -15.02 6.49
N TYR A 341 4.51 -13.74 6.51
CA TYR A 341 3.54 -12.65 6.60
C TYR A 341 2.67 -12.55 5.36
N ALA A 342 3.25 -12.64 4.17
CA ALA A 342 2.54 -12.67 2.90
C ALA A 342 1.54 -13.83 2.85
N ASN A 343 1.93 -15.01 3.33
CA ASN A 343 1.05 -16.18 3.35
C ASN A 343 -0.16 -15.99 4.28
N ARG A 344 0.02 -15.30 5.41
CA ARG A 344 -1.10 -14.93 6.30
C ARG A 344 -2.00 -13.86 5.70
N ALA A 345 -1.42 -12.90 4.99
CA ALA A 345 -2.18 -11.81 4.36
C ALA A 345 -3.19 -12.33 3.31
N LYS A 346 -2.88 -13.45 2.64
CA LYS A 346 -3.76 -14.11 1.67
C LYS A 346 -5.11 -14.55 2.26
N GLU A 347 -5.19 -14.81 3.57
CA GLU A 347 -6.41 -15.23 4.25
C GLU A 347 -7.37 -14.05 4.55
N ILE A 348 -6.89 -12.81 4.38
CA ILE A 348 -7.66 -11.60 4.66
C ILE A 348 -8.72 -11.41 3.58
N LYS A 349 -9.95 -11.15 4.02
CA LYS A 349 -11.08 -10.82 3.15
C LYS A 349 -11.48 -9.37 3.34
N THR A 350 -11.66 -8.65 2.24
CA THR A 350 -12.22 -7.29 2.21
C THR A 350 -13.53 -7.25 1.43
N HIS A 351 -14.26 -6.15 1.52
CA HIS A 351 -15.57 -6.00 0.88
C HIS A 351 -15.55 -4.84 -0.10
N ILE A 352 -15.50 -5.14 -1.40
CA ILE A 352 -15.47 -4.13 -2.45
C ILE A 352 -16.89 -3.63 -2.75
N GLN A 353 -17.06 -2.32 -2.78
CA GLN A 353 -18.25 -1.58 -3.21
C GLN A 353 -17.83 -0.35 -4.03
N LYS A 354 -18.59 -0.03 -5.07
CA LYS A 354 -18.42 1.21 -5.83
C LYS A 354 -18.88 2.40 -4.99
N ASN A 355 -18.04 3.41 -4.87
CA ASN A 355 -18.44 4.66 -4.22
C ASN A 355 -19.18 5.51 -5.25
N ILE A 356 -20.48 5.55 -5.09
CA ILE A 356 -21.39 6.34 -5.89
C ILE A 356 -22.07 7.31 -4.93
N GLY A 357 -22.05 8.58 -5.26
CA GLY A 357 -22.71 9.63 -4.52
C GLY A 357 -23.64 10.42 -5.41
N THR A 358 -24.59 11.08 -4.78
CA THR A 358 -25.40 12.12 -5.42
C THR A 358 -24.88 13.48 -5.00
N VAL A 359 -24.74 14.38 -5.96
CA VAL A 359 -24.55 15.81 -5.70
C VAL A 359 -25.89 16.33 -5.22
N ASP A 360 -26.14 16.19 -3.91
CA ASP A 360 -27.25 16.86 -3.27
C ASP A 360 -26.92 18.35 -3.17
N THR A 361 -27.25 19.11 -4.21
CA THR A 361 -27.46 20.56 -4.08
C THR A 361 -28.73 20.88 -3.31
N HIS A 362 -29.59 19.89 -2.99
CA HIS A 362 -30.88 20.14 -2.36
C HIS A 362 -31.00 19.63 -0.92
N VAL A 363 -30.51 18.44 -0.57
CA VAL A 363 -30.79 17.86 0.77
C VAL A 363 -30.08 18.59 1.90
N SER A 364 -28.81 18.98 1.73
CA SER A 364 -28.08 19.76 2.74
C SER A 364 -28.57 21.20 2.86
N ASP A 365 -29.11 21.76 1.78
CA ASP A 365 -29.69 23.10 1.81
C ASP A 365 -31.08 23.07 2.44
N TYR A 366 -31.90 22.04 2.19
CA TYR A 366 -33.15 21.81 2.91
C TYR A 366 -32.92 21.50 4.40
N GLN A 367 -31.89 20.72 4.77
CA GLN A 367 -31.55 20.48 6.16
C GLN A 367 -31.12 21.77 6.88
N ARG A 368 -30.28 22.60 6.25
CA ARG A 368 -29.94 23.93 6.81
C ARG A 368 -31.15 24.86 6.87
N MET A 369 -32.05 24.80 5.89
CA MET A 369 -33.26 25.63 5.86
C MET A 369 -34.24 25.20 6.96
N ILE A 370 -34.41 23.89 7.18
CA ILE A 370 -35.20 23.33 8.29
C ILE A 370 -34.58 23.68 9.64
N GLU A 371 -33.26 23.56 9.81
CA GLU A 371 -32.56 23.98 11.03
C GLU A 371 -32.71 25.49 11.28
N SER A 372 -32.64 26.32 10.23
CA SER A 372 -32.85 27.78 10.36
C SER A 372 -34.29 28.15 10.73
N LEU A 373 -35.28 27.35 10.30
CA LEU A 373 -36.69 27.54 10.63
C LEU A 373 -37.02 27.04 12.04
N GLN A 374 -36.30 26.04 12.57
CA GLN A 374 -36.49 25.52 13.93
C GLN A 374 -35.85 26.40 15.03
N VAL A 375 -34.88 27.24 14.68
CA VAL A 375 -34.29 28.23 15.61
C VAL A 375 -35.16 29.51 15.71
N SER A 376 -36.15 29.65 14.84
CA SER A 376 -37.01 30.83 14.76
C SER A 376 -38.33 30.71 15.54
N PHE A 377 -38.42 29.78 16.50
CA PHE A 377 -39.56 29.66 17.43
C PHE A 377 -39.11 29.60 18.88
#